data_AF-A0A371DCG1-F1
#
_entry.id   AF-A0A371DCG1-F1
#
_cell.length_a   1.000
_cell.length_b   1.000
_cell.length_c   1.000
_cell.angle_alpha   90.00
_cell.angle_beta   90.00
_cell.angle_gamma   90.00
#
_symmetry.space_group_name_H-M   'P 1'
#
loop_
_entity.id
_entity.type
_entity.pdbx_description
1 polymer ?
#
loop_
_entity_poly.entity_id
_entity_poly.type
_entity_poly.pdbx_seq_one_letter_code
_entity_poly.pdbx_strand_id
1 'polypeptide(L)'
;MEKSSVQALPQDHLERFQGLRSSELQTSALVALNEYEEKAREYQEKLRELREHYIPEVKSIYNSGALINQLPIELIIHIFRFVGPRTSPADAIRLTHICRLWRLLIHQAPTFWSDLLDAEDVLARTWHDNAMVLAAFDRSEPVTQIGFSMYGSFLPLLETVPVHASRISTLWLDAAVIEEQDRTRS
;
A
#
# COMPACT_ATOMS: atom_id res chain seq x y z
N MET A 1 -29.84 26.81 22.90
CA MET A 1 -29.50 26.28 24.24
C MET A 1 -28.21 25.48 24.11
N GLU A 2 -27.08 26.16 24.27
CA GLU A 2 -25.74 25.55 24.30
C GLU A 2 -25.64 24.63 25.51
N LYS A 3 -25.64 23.31 25.27
CA LYS A 3 -25.20 22.36 26.29
C LYS A 3 -23.67 22.39 26.32
N SER A 4 -23.17 23.24 27.21
CA SER A 4 -21.86 23.26 27.85
C SER A 4 -21.00 22.01 27.59
N SER A 5 -19.92 22.16 26.81
CA SER A 5 -18.87 21.17 26.54
C SER A 5 -17.98 20.85 27.76
N VAL A 6 -18.47 21.07 28.99
CA VAL A 6 -17.73 20.86 30.24
C VAL A 6 -17.81 19.40 30.73
N GLN A 7 -18.62 18.56 30.09
CA GLN A 7 -18.70 17.12 30.39
C GLN A 7 -17.72 16.31 29.55
N ALA A 8 -16.44 16.26 29.94
CA ALA A 8 -15.53 15.11 29.73
C ALA A 8 -14.13 15.31 30.35
N LEU A 9 -13.97 16.16 31.37
CA LEU A 9 -12.72 16.21 32.13
C LEU A 9 -12.85 15.29 33.36
N PRO A 10 -11.94 14.33 33.55
CA PRO A 10 -11.82 13.55 34.77
C PRO A 10 -11.88 14.42 36.04
N GLN A 11 -12.48 13.87 37.11
CA GLN A 11 -12.86 14.65 38.30
C GLN A 11 -11.65 15.33 38.99
N ASP A 12 -10.49 14.67 38.97
CA ASP A 12 -9.19 15.16 39.44
C ASP A 12 -8.72 16.42 38.68
N HIS A 13 -9.10 16.56 37.40
CA HIS A 13 -8.76 17.73 36.60
C HIS A 13 -9.70 18.90 36.87
N LEU A 14 -10.96 18.65 37.26
CA LEU A 14 -11.91 19.69 37.64
C LEU A 14 -11.54 20.32 38.99
N GLU A 15 -11.07 19.51 39.94
CA GLU A 15 -10.60 19.97 41.26
C GLU A 15 -9.44 20.99 41.14
N ARG A 16 -8.58 20.84 40.14
CA ARG A 16 -7.43 21.75 39.89
C ARG A 16 -7.83 23.20 39.59
N PHE A 17 -9.07 23.45 39.18
CA PHE A 17 -9.55 24.79 38.81
C PHE A 17 -10.60 25.35 39.77
N GLN A 18 -11.01 24.61 40.80
CA GLN A 18 -12.02 25.07 41.75
C GLN A 18 -11.50 26.19 42.65
N GLY A 19 -12.29 27.26 42.80
CA GLY A 19 -12.01 28.36 43.74
C GLY A 19 -10.97 29.39 43.28
N LEU A 20 -10.41 29.26 42.07
CA LEU A 20 -9.43 30.22 41.52
C LEU A 20 -10.09 31.52 41.04
N ARG A 21 -9.41 32.65 41.20
CA ARG A 21 -9.85 33.94 40.62
C ARG A 21 -9.62 33.93 39.11
N SER A 22 -10.30 34.82 38.38
CA SER A 22 -10.29 34.84 36.90
C SER A 22 -8.88 34.79 36.27
N SER A 23 -7.92 35.57 36.78
CA SER A 23 -6.54 35.57 36.27
C SER A 23 -5.73 34.32 36.65
N GLU A 24 -5.96 33.76 37.84
CA GLU A 24 -5.32 32.54 38.32
C GLU A 24 -5.86 31.31 37.57
N LEU A 25 -7.16 31.30 37.27
CA LEU A 25 -7.82 30.28 36.46
C LEU A 25 -7.26 30.27 35.04
N GLN A 26 -7.13 31.44 34.39
CA GLN A 26 -6.54 31.53 33.05
C GLN A 26 -5.09 31.03 33.02
N THR A 27 -4.29 31.39 34.02
CA THR A 27 -2.90 30.96 34.11
C THR A 27 -2.81 29.45 34.34
N SER A 28 -3.59 28.91 35.29
CA SER A 28 -3.65 27.47 35.56
C SER A 28 -4.14 26.67 34.36
N ALA A 29 -5.16 27.18 33.65
CA ALA A 29 -5.70 26.55 32.45
C ALA A 29 -4.68 26.51 31.32
N LEU A 30 -3.92 27.60 31.11
CA LEU A 30 -2.86 27.65 30.11
C LEU A 30 -1.74 26.65 30.42
N VAL A 31 -1.33 26.53 31.69
CA VAL A 31 -0.35 25.52 32.12
C VAL A 31 -0.87 24.11 31.88
N ALA A 32 -2.12 23.83 32.26
CA ALA A 32 -2.72 22.51 32.03
C ALA A 32 -2.87 22.18 30.54
N LEU A 33 -3.21 23.15 29.69
CA LEU A 33 -3.26 22.95 28.24
C LEU A 33 -1.90 22.54 27.68
N ASN A 34 -0.84 23.26 28.05
CA ASN A 34 0.53 22.92 27.63
C ASN A 34 0.94 21.51 28.10
N GLU A 35 0.62 21.14 29.35
CA GLU A 35 0.86 19.79 29.87
C GLU A 35 0.12 18.71 29.07
N TYR A 36 -1.14 18.94 28.69
CA TYR A 36 -1.89 17.99 27.87
C TYR A 36 -1.40 17.92 26.43
N GLU A 37 -0.99 19.04 25.85
CA GLU A 37 -0.38 19.06 24.51
C GLU A 37 0.97 18.31 24.49
N GLU A 38 1.76 18.42 25.55
CA GLU A 38 2.97 17.61 25.74
C GLU A 38 2.65 16.12 25.85
N LYS A 39 1.69 15.74 26.71
CA LYS A 39 1.26 14.33 26.81
C LYS A 39 0.68 13.80 25.51
N ALA A 40 -0.08 14.61 24.78
CA ALA A 40 -0.63 14.23 23.48
C ALA A 40 0.49 13.94 22.47
N ARG A 41 1.54 14.78 22.43
CA ARG A 41 2.73 14.54 21.62
C ARG A 41 3.46 13.25 22.03
N GLU A 42 3.63 13.02 23.33
CA GLU A 42 4.26 11.79 23.83
C GLU A 42 3.46 10.53 23.44
N TYR A 43 2.14 10.55 23.59
CA TYR A 43 1.29 9.43 23.18
C TYR A 43 1.29 9.22 21.66
N GLN A 44 1.32 10.30 20.88
CA GLN A 44 1.46 10.20 19.43
C GLN A 44 2.78 9.54 19.04
N GLU A 45 3.88 9.89 19.70
CA GLU A 45 5.18 9.27 19.48
C GLU A 45 5.16 7.77 19.84
N LYS A 46 4.62 7.41 21.00
CA LYS A 46 4.48 5.99 21.40
C LYS A 46 3.59 5.20 20.43
N LEU A 47 2.49 5.80 19.96
CA LEU A 47 1.63 5.18 18.97
C LEU A 47 2.35 4.99 17.63
N ARG A 48 3.16 5.96 17.22
CA ARG A 48 4.02 5.85 16.03
C ARG A 48 5.00 4.70 16.19
N GLU A 49 5.71 4.64 17.31
CA GLU A 49 6.70 3.58 17.60
C GLU A 49 6.05 2.18 17.56
N LEU A 50 4.88 2.01 18.19
CA LEU A 50 4.10 0.77 18.13
C LEU A 50 3.70 0.39 16.71
N ARG A 51 3.21 1.35 15.92
CA ARG A 51 2.70 1.10 14.56
C ARG A 51 3.79 0.84 13.54
N GLU A 52 4.90 1.57 13.63
CA GLU A 52 5.96 1.58 12.62
C GLU A 52 7.09 0.59 12.93
N HIS A 53 7.32 0.27 14.22
CA HIS A 53 8.40 -0.63 14.63
C HIS A 53 7.88 -1.95 15.20
N TYR A 54 7.21 -1.90 16.36
CA TYR A 54 6.92 -3.13 17.11
C TYR A 54 5.91 -4.06 16.38
N ILE A 55 4.81 -3.51 15.86
CA ILE A 55 3.80 -4.33 15.17
C ILE A 55 4.38 -5.00 13.90
N PRO A 56 5.09 -4.29 13.00
CA PRO A 56 5.71 -4.92 11.84
C PRO A 56 6.74 -6.00 12.18
N GLU A 57 7.54 -5.81 13.23
CA GLU A 57 8.53 -6.80 13.68
C GLU A 57 7.87 -8.08 14.18
N VAL A 58 6.89 -7.97 15.08
CA VAL A 58 6.16 -9.14 15.58
C VAL A 58 5.41 -9.85 14.45
N LYS A 59 4.81 -9.11 13.51
CA LYS A 59 4.22 -9.69 12.30
C LYS A 59 5.26 -10.41 11.44
N SER A 60 6.48 -9.88 11.33
CA SER A 60 7.57 -10.52 10.58
C SER A 60 7.96 -11.86 11.21
N ILE A 61 8.06 -11.94 12.54
CA ILE A 61 8.37 -13.17 13.29
C ILE A 61 7.22 -14.18 13.17
N TYR A 62 5.97 -13.73 13.30
CA TYR A 62 4.82 -14.60 13.12
C TYR A 62 4.80 -15.21 11.71
N ASN A 63 5.03 -14.39 10.68
CA ASN A 63 5.01 -14.84 9.30
C ASN A 63 6.19 -15.78 8.97
N SER A 64 7.37 -15.62 9.58
CA SER A 64 8.49 -16.55 9.34
C SER A 64 8.20 -17.97 9.87
N GLY A 65 7.25 -18.12 10.79
CA GLY A 65 6.76 -19.42 11.23
C GLY A 65 5.84 -20.15 10.24
N ALA A 66 5.32 -19.47 9.20
CA ALA A 66 4.45 -20.11 8.22
C ALA A 66 5.22 -21.08 7.32
N LEU A 67 4.68 -22.29 7.10
CA LEU A 67 5.36 -23.37 6.36
C LEU A 67 5.82 -22.95 4.95
N ILE A 68 4.99 -22.17 4.23
CA ILE A 68 5.34 -21.66 2.90
C ILE A 68 6.57 -20.75 2.92
N ASN A 69 6.80 -20.02 4.01
CA ASN A 69 7.94 -19.11 4.17
C ASN A 69 9.23 -19.83 4.57
N GLN A 70 9.16 -21.13 4.84
CA GLN A 70 10.31 -21.99 5.15
C GLN A 70 10.83 -22.75 3.92
N LEU A 71 10.14 -22.63 2.78
CA LEU A 71 10.59 -23.22 1.52
C LEU A 71 11.83 -22.47 0.97
N PRO A 72 12.67 -23.13 0.17
CA PRO A 72 13.67 -22.45 -0.64
C PRO A 72 13.06 -21.31 -1.46
N ILE A 73 13.78 -20.20 -1.57
CA ILE A 73 13.33 -18.97 -2.22
C ILE A 73 12.86 -19.22 -3.66
N GLU A 74 13.52 -20.13 -4.36
CA GLU A 74 13.20 -20.52 -5.74
C GLU A 74 11.80 -21.15 -5.84
N LEU A 75 11.44 -22.00 -4.88
CA LEU A 75 10.12 -22.63 -4.84
C LEU A 75 9.04 -21.61 -4.51
N ILE A 76 9.31 -20.67 -3.60
CA ILE A 76 8.38 -19.59 -3.26
C ILE A 76 8.11 -18.71 -4.49
N ILE A 77 9.15 -18.26 -5.19
CA ILE A 77 9.02 -17.47 -6.42
C ILE A 77 8.26 -18.26 -7.48
N HIS A 78 8.57 -19.54 -7.64
CA HIS A 78 7.86 -20.41 -8.58
C HIS A 78 6.37 -20.46 -8.26
N ILE A 79 5.99 -20.71 -6.99
CA ILE A 79 4.59 -20.68 -6.53
C ILE A 79 3.95 -19.34 -6.87
N PHE A 80 4.58 -18.21 -6.53
CA PHE A 80 4.03 -16.88 -6.78
C PHE A 80 3.74 -16.63 -8.26
N ARG A 81 4.61 -17.08 -9.17
CA ARG A 81 4.37 -16.97 -10.62
C ARG A 81 3.12 -17.74 -11.05
N PHE A 82 2.88 -18.92 -10.49
CA PHE A 82 1.72 -19.74 -10.81
C PHE A 82 0.41 -19.21 -10.25
N VAL A 83 0.39 -18.75 -8.99
CA VAL A 83 -0.84 -18.30 -8.31
C VAL A 83 -1.13 -16.80 -8.47
N GLY A 84 -0.22 -16.05 -9.08
CA GLY A 84 -0.34 -14.61 -9.30
C GLY A 84 -0.52 -14.27 -10.78
N PRO A 85 0.55 -13.80 -11.46
CA PRO A 85 0.47 -13.18 -12.78
C PRO A 85 -0.12 -14.08 -13.86
N ARG A 86 0.11 -15.40 -13.77
CA ARG A 86 -0.44 -16.39 -14.71
C ARG A 86 -1.92 -16.71 -14.48
N THR A 87 -2.49 -16.29 -13.36
CA THR A 87 -3.90 -16.49 -13.03
C THR A 87 -4.68 -15.19 -13.23
N SER A 88 -4.26 -14.10 -12.58
CA SER A 88 -4.82 -12.77 -12.81
C SER A 88 -3.86 -11.67 -12.35
N PRO A 89 -3.84 -10.49 -13.00
CA PRO A 89 -3.10 -9.34 -12.52
C PRO A 89 -3.51 -8.90 -11.11
N ALA A 90 -4.79 -9.01 -10.77
CA ALA A 90 -5.31 -8.64 -9.46
C ALA A 90 -4.73 -9.51 -8.34
N ASP A 91 -4.65 -10.83 -8.57
CA ASP A 91 -4.06 -11.75 -7.59
C ASP A 91 -2.55 -11.55 -7.49
N ALA A 92 -1.87 -11.26 -8.59
CA ALA A 92 -0.45 -10.88 -8.57
C ALA A 92 -0.20 -9.68 -7.64
N ILE A 93 -1.02 -8.63 -7.73
CA ILE A 93 -0.92 -7.48 -6.83
C ILE A 93 -1.24 -7.87 -5.39
N ARG A 94 -2.31 -8.65 -5.14
CA ARG A 94 -2.67 -9.11 -3.79
C ARG A 94 -1.54 -9.87 -3.11
N LEU A 95 -0.75 -10.67 -3.84
CA LEU A 95 0.40 -11.37 -3.28
C LEU A 95 1.43 -10.40 -2.65
N THR A 96 1.61 -9.21 -3.23
CA THR A 96 2.51 -8.17 -2.69
C THR A 96 2.00 -7.53 -1.39
N HIS A 97 0.74 -7.77 -1.01
CA HIS A 97 0.11 -7.22 0.19
C HIS A 97 0.03 -8.21 1.36
N ILE A 98 0.38 -9.48 1.17
CA ILE A 98 0.23 -10.52 2.20
C ILE A 98 1.19 -10.30 3.38
N CYS A 99 2.50 -10.26 3.12
CA CYS A 99 3.48 -9.96 4.15
C CYS A 99 4.73 -9.29 3.57
N ARG A 100 5.58 -8.76 4.45
CA ARG A 100 6.81 -8.05 4.05
C ARG A 100 7.76 -8.95 3.25
N LEU A 101 7.88 -10.23 3.64
CA LEU A 101 8.73 -11.20 2.94
C LEU A 101 8.24 -11.41 1.51
N TRP A 102 6.95 -11.67 1.31
CA TRP A 102 6.38 -11.91 -0.02
C TRP A 102 6.57 -10.71 -0.93
N ARG A 103 6.29 -9.51 -0.43
CA ARG A 103 6.55 -8.26 -1.18
C ARG A 103 8.01 -8.16 -1.61
N LEU A 104 8.94 -8.39 -0.69
CA LEU A 104 10.37 -8.30 -0.98
C LEU A 104 10.79 -9.32 -2.04
N LEU A 105 10.37 -10.57 -1.90
CA LEU A 105 10.68 -11.64 -2.84
C LEU A 105 10.10 -11.38 -4.24
N ILE A 106 8.83 -10.94 -4.32
CA ILE A 106 8.17 -10.62 -5.58
C ILE A 106 8.84 -9.42 -6.24
N HIS A 107 9.13 -8.35 -5.50
CA HIS A 107 9.80 -7.17 -6.05
C HIS A 107 11.19 -7.49 -6.62
N GLN A 108 11.86 -8.52 -6.10
CA GLN A 108 13.19 -8.97 -6.54
C GLN A 108 13.14 -10.11 -7.56
N ALA A 109 11.96 -10.49 -8.06
CA ALA A 109 11.79 -11.58 -9.02
C ALA A 109 11.41 -11.03 -10.41
N PRO A 110 12.38 -10.72 -11.30
CA PRO A 110 12.08 -10.19 -12.63
C PRO A 110 11.11 -11.03 -13.45
N THR A 111 11.21 -12.35 -13.30
CA THR A 111 10.32 -13.31 -13.98
C THR A 111 8.87 -13.26 -13.52
N PHE A 112 8.60 -12.74 -12.32
CA PHE A 112 7.23 -12.48 -11.88
C PHE A 112 6.61 -11.30 -12.63
N TRP A 113 7.38 -10.23 -12.81
CA TRP A 113 6.91 -9.02 -13.47
C TRP A 113 6.82 -9.19 -15.00
N SER A 114 7.70 -9.98 -15.61
CA SER A 114 7.56 -10.34 -17.03
C SER A 114 6.28 -11.15 -17.26
N ASP A 115 5.98 -12.13 -16.39
CA ASP A 115 4.75 -12.91 -16.49
C ASP A 115 3.51 -12.03 -16.27
N LEU A 116 3.61 -10.99 -15.44
CA LEU A 116 2.51 -10.05 -15.19
C LEU A 116 2.20 -9.17 -16.41
N LEU A 117 3.23 -8.80 -17.18
CA LEU A 117 3.09 -8.02 -18.41
C LEU A 117 2.52 -8.87 -19.56
N ASP A 118 2.84 -10.17 -19.58
CA ASP A 118 2.39 -11.15 -20.58
C ASP A 118 1.12 -11.92 -20.13
N ALA A 119 0.36 -11.37 -19.19
CA ALA A 119 -0.83 -12.03 -18.68
C ALA A 119 -1.93 -12.11 -19.75
N GLU A 120 -2.69 -13.21 -19.73
CA GLU A 120 -3.89 -13.40 -20.56
C GLU A 120 -4.96 -12.36 -20.22
N ASP A 121 -5.12 -12.08 -18.92
CA ASP A 121 -5.87 -10.94 -18.43
C ASP A 121 -5.01 -9.66 -18.49
N VAL A 122 -5.51 -8.66 -19.20
CA VAL A 122 -4.77 -7.41 -19.42
C VAL A 122 -4.63 -6.59 -18.13
N LEU A 123 -3.39 -6.26 -17.75
CA LEU A 123 -3.05 -5.28 -16.69
C LEU A 123 -3.25 -3.84 -17.18
N ALA A 124 -2.89 -3.54 -18.42
CA ALA A 124 -2.90 -2.20 -19.00
C ALA A 124 -4.27 -1.85 -19.60
N ARG A 125 -5.27 -1.60 -18.73
CA ARG A 125 -6.67 -1.34 -19.13
C ARG A 125 -6.96 0.13 -19.33
N THR A 126 -6.50 0.94 -18.38
CA THR A 126 -6.79 2.38 -18.32
C THR A 126 -5.53 3.16 -17.97
N TRP A 127 -5.61 4.49 -18.05
CA TRP A 127 -4.50 5.36 -17.68
C TRP A 127 -4.10 5.26 -16.20
N HIS A 128 -5.01 4.82 -15.32
CA HIS A 128 -4.70 4.62 -13.90
C HIS A 128 -3.69 3.48 -13.68
N ASP A 129 -3.58 2.56 -14.63
CA ASP A 129 -2.70 1.40 -14.54
C ASP A 129 -1.25 1.75 -14.93
N ASN A 130 -1.02 2.92 -15.53
CA ASN A 130 0.28 3.28 -16.12
C ASN A 130 1.44 3.19 -15.11
N ALA A 131 1.24 3.68 -13.88
CA ALA A 131 2.26 3.61 -12.84
C ALA A 131 2.64 2.16 -12.48
N MET A 132 1.67 1.25 -12.49
CA MET A 132 1.93 -0.17 -12.21
C MET A 132 2.63 -0.84 -13.39
N VAL A 133 2.19 -0.55 -14.62
CA VAL A 133 2.79 -1.06 -15.86
C VAL A 133 4.26 -0.65 -15.95
N LEU A 134 4.58 0.63 -15.75
CA LEU A 134 5.97 1.12 -15.73
C LEU A 134 6.78 0.42 -14.65
N ALA A 135 6.24 0.31 -13.44
CA ALA A 135 6.95 -0.35 -12.35
C ALA A 135 7.14 -1.86 -12.60
N ALA A 136 6.27 -2.51 -13.36
CA ALA A 136 6.45 -3.90 -13.80
C ALA A 136 7.54 -4.01 -14.89
N PHE A 137 7.61 -3.06 -15.82
CA PHE A 137 8.72 -2.98 -16.77
C PHE A 137 10.07 -2.76 -16.08
N ASP A 138 10.15 -1.84 -15.13
CA ASP A 138 11.36 -1.59 -14.34
C ASP A 138 11.82 -2.84 -13.60
N ARG A 139 10.89 -3.52 -12.92
CA ARG A 139 11.22 -4.68 -12.08
C ARG A 139 11.44 -5.97 -12.88
N SER A 140 11.04 -6.01 -14.14
CA SER A 140 11.32 -7.14 -15.01
C SER A 140 12.73 -7.12 -15.60
N GLU A 141 13.54 -6.07 -15.38
CA GLU A 141 14.96 -6.09 -15.75
C GLU A 141 15.70 -7.26 -15.07
N PRO A 142 16.58 -8.02 -15.75
CA PRO A 142 17.08 -7.78 -17.11
C PRO A 142 16.36 -8.58 -18.22
N VAL A 143 15.10 -8.99 -18.03
CA VAL A 143 14.36 -9.79 -19.04
C VAL A 143 14.18 -8.97 -20.32
N THR A 144 14.67 -9.48 -21.45
CA THR A 144 14.71 -8.76 -22.75
C THR A 144 13.65 -9.18 -23.76
N GLN A 145 12.91 -10.25 -23.48
CA GLN A 145 11.83 -10.75 -24.33
C GLN A 145 10.55 -10.81 -23.52
N ILE A 146 9.81 -9.71 -23.55
CA ILE A 146 8.57 -9.53 -22.81
C ILE A 146 7.40 -9.55 -23.79
N GLY A 147 6.44 -10.44 -23.52
CA GLY A 147 5.10 -10.28 -24.05
C GLY A 147 4.38 -9.18 -23.26
N PHE A 148 3.66 -8.32 -23.96
CA PHE A 148 2.90 -7.24 -23.33
C PHE A 148 1.48 -7.20 -23.85
N SER A 149 0.52 -7.37 -22.94
CA SER A 149 -0.91 -7.34 -23.23
C SER A 149 -1.53 -6.03 -22.74
N MET A 150 -2.28 -5.34 -23.62
CA MET A 150 -2.96 -4.07 -23.29
C MET A 150 -4.32 -3.93 -23.99
N TYR A 151 -5.16 -3.02 -23.48
CA TYR A 151 -6.36 -2.57 -24.17
C TYR A 151 -6.08 -1.40 -25.13
N GLY A 152 -6.91 -1.24 -26.16
CA GLY A 152 -6.84 -0.12 -27.11
C GLY A 152 -6.83 1.26 -26.45
N SER A 153 -7.56 1.43 -25.35
CA SER A 153 -7.56 2.64 -24.52
C SER A 153 -6.19 3.01 -23.93
N PHE A 154 -5.29 2.03 -23.78
CA PHE A 154 -3.95 2.24 -23.24
C PHE A 154 -2.91 2.62 -24.31
N LEU A 155 -3.20 2.42 -25.60
CA LEU A 155 -2.24 2.66 -26.69
C LEU A 155 -1.55 4.03 -26.65
N PRO A 156 -2.23 5.17 -26.39
CA PRO A 156 -1.57 6.47 -26.35
C PRO A 156 -0.48 6.57 -25.26
N LEU A 157 -0.56 5.73 -24.22
CA LEU A 157 0.38 5.71 -23.11
C LEU A 157 1.63 4.88 -23.37
N LEU A 158 1.68 4.11 -24.47
CA LEU A 158 2.91 3.44 -24.89
C LEU A 158 4.06 4.43 -25.15
N GLU A 159 3.74 5.67 -25.51
CA GLU A 159 4.72 6.76 -25.64
C GLU A 159 5.46 7.06 -24.33
N THR A 160 4.94 6.60 -23.18
CA THR A 160 5.58 6.74 -21.86
C THR A 160 6.50 5.57 -21.50
N VAL A 161 6.54 4.52 -22.33
CA VAL A 161 7.36 3.31 -22.13
C VAL A 161 8.59 3.21 -23.09
N PRO A 162 9.15 4.30 -23.68
CA PRO A 162 10.14 4.17 -24.76
C PRO A 162 11.45 3.53 -24.29
N VAL A 163 11.76 3.65 -22.99
CA VAL A 163 12.95 3.03 -22.39
C VAL A 163 12.87 1.50 -22.39
N HIS A 164 11.66 0.92 -22.34
CA HIS A 164 11.48 -0.53 -22.31
C HIS A 164 10.91 -1.12 -23.61
N ALA A 165 10.56 -0.27 -24.59
CA ALA A 165 10.01 -0.70 -25.87
C ALA A 165 10.90 -1.73 -26.60
N SER A 166 12.23 -1.60 -26.46
CA SER A 166 13.20 -2.54 -27.04
C SER A 166 13.14 -3.95 -26.44
N ARG A 167 12.53 -4.12 -25.27
CA ARG A 167 12.37 -5.39 -24.55
C ARG A 167 11.04 -6.08 -24.87
N ILE A 168 10.13 -5.40 -25.56
CA ILE A 168 8.82 -5.95 -25.94
C ILE A 168 9.02 -6.79 -27.22
N SER A 169 8.89 -8.12 -27.09
CA SER A 169 9.00 -9.05 -28.21
C SER A 169 7.65 -9.42 -28.82
N THR A 170 6.58 -9.30 -28.04
CA THR A 170 5.21 -9.63 -28.48
C THR A 170 4.25 -8.62 -27.88
N LEU A 171 3.32 -8.13 -28.70
CA LEU A 171 2.34 -7.15 -28.30
C LEU A 171 0.93 -7.68 -28.57
N TRP A 172 0.15 -7.85 -27.52
CA TRP A 172 -1.26 -8.22 -27.60
C TRP A 172 -2.11 -6.99 -27.36
N LEU A 173 -3.02 -6.73 -28.29
CA LEU A 173 -3.94 -5.60 -28.23
C LEU A 173 -5.37 -6.10 -28.21
N ASP A 174 -6.04 -5.90 -27.08
CA ASP A 174 -7.49 -6.05 -27.00
C ASP A 174 -8.15 -4.76 -27.49
N ALA A 175 -8.75 -4.82 -28.68
CA ALA A 175 -9.46 -3.70 -29.31
C ALA A 175 -10.89 -3.52 -28.75
N ALA A 176 -11.29 -4.31 -27.75
CA ALA A 176 -12.56 -4.08 -27.06
C ALA A 176 -12.57 -2.68 -26.43
N VAL A 177 -13.63 -1.93 -26.72
CA VAL A 177 -13.88 -0.65 -26.07
C VAL A 177 -14.34 -0.96 -24.66
N ILE A 178 -13.50 -0.68 -23.66
CA ILE A 178 -13.96 -0.60 -22.28
C ILE A 178 -14.84 0.65 -22.21
N GLU A 179 -16.15 0.49 -22.38
CA GLU A 179 -17.09 1.52 -21.94
C GLU A 179 -16.89 1.67 -20.42
N GLU A 180 -16.66 2.90 -19.97
CA GLU A 180 -16.46 3.26 -18.56
C GLU A 180 -17.80 3.12 -17.77
N GLN A 181 -18.52 2.01 -17.92
CA GLN A 181 -19.74 1.68 -17.19
C GLN A 181 -19.40 0.91 -15.92
N ASP A 182 -18.86 1.60 -14.90
CA ASP A 182 -19.07 1.19 -13.49
C ASP A 182 -18.58 2.26 -12.49
N ARG A 183 -19.18 3.45 -12.54
CA ARG A 183 -19.14 4.42 -11.43
C ARG A 183 -20.49 4.68 -10.77
N THR A 184 -21.50 3.86 -11.06
CA THR A 184 -22.79 3.92 -10.36
C THR A 184 -23.26 2.53 -9.92
N ARG A 185 -22.57 1.94 -8.93
CA ARG A 185 -23.20 1.01 -7.98
C ARG A 185 -22.37 0.85 -6.72
N SER A 186 -22.90 1.51 -5.68
CA SER A 186 -22.81 1.19 -4.24
C SER A 186 -21.55 1.59 -3.46
#